data_AF-A0A1I8G3Y9-F1
#
_entry.id   AF-A0A1I8G3Y9-F1
#
_cell.length_a   1.000
_cell.length_b   1.000
_cell.length_c   1.000
_cell.angle_alpha   90.00
_cell.angle_beta   90.00
_cell.angle_gamma   90.00
#
_symmetry.space_group_name_H-M   'P 1'
#
loop_
_entity.id
_entity.type
_entity.pdbx_description
1 polymer ?
#
loop_
_entity_poly.entity_id
_entity_poly.type
_entity_poly.pdbx_seq_one_letter_code
_entity_poly.pdbx_strand_id
1 'polypeptide(L)'
;MQRVFNFDVVFEEAASQSEVFDNCGVKDLIQLALEGYNCTCFAYGQTNSGKTYTMTGPPDETQQHGVSGLAGQSRGLVPRSFAHIFDLLRSRGAQGFKVYATYFEIYNEQITDLLNPRSIYPHTIRWSSTSGFYVDNLFVIECDSADDLMGVLA
;
A
#
# COMPACT_ATOMS: atom_id res chain seq x y z
N MET A 1 5.11 0.02 -37.96
CA MET A 1 4.96 1.35 -37.33
C MET A 1 5.24 1.22 -35.85
N GLN A 2 6.16 2.02 -35.32
CA GLN A 2 6.29 2.18 -33.87
C GLN A 2 5.13 3.03 -33.36
N ARG A 3 4.57 2.65 -32.21
CA ARG A 3 3.56 3.46 -31.51
C ARG A 3 4.26 4.20 -30.39
N VAL A 4 3.98 5.50 -30.26
CA VAL A 4 4.52 6.37 -29.21
C VAL A 4 3.39 6.68 -28.24
N PHE A 5 3.66 6.56 -26.95
CA PHE A 5 2.74 6.85 -25.86
C PHE A 5 3.38 7.86 -24.92
N ASN A 6 2.56 8.69 -24.29
CA ASN A 6 3.00 9.65 -23.28
C ASN A 6 2.40 9.25 -21.93
N PHE A 7 3.23 9.35 -20.89
CA PHE A 7 2.88 9.10 -19.50
C PHE A 7 3.52 10.20 -18.65
N ASP A 8 3.03 10.37 -17.42
CA ASP A 8 3.61 11.34 -16.49
C ASP A 8 5.08 11.02 -16.18
N VAL A 9 5.38 9.73 -15.97
CA VAL A 9 6.73 9.19 -15.77
C VAL A 9 6.82 7.81 -16.41
N VAL A 10 7.97 7.48 -17.00
CA VAL A 10 8.31 6.15 -17.52
C VAL A 10 9.57 5.67 -16.82
N PHE A 11 9.51 4.49 -16.22
CA PHE A 11 10.65 3.83 -15.57
C PHE A 11 11.22 2.76 -16.49
N GLU A 12 12.53 2.83 -16.73
CA GLU A 12 13.25 1.80 -17.48
C GLU A 12 13.50 0.56 -16.60
N GLU A 13 13.91 -0.56 -17.22
CA GLU A 13 14.14 -1.83 -16.54
C GLU A 13 15.16 -1.77 -15.37
N ALA A 14 16.08 -0.81 -15.41
CA ALA A 14 17.11 -0.61 -14.40
C ALA A 14 16.65 0.29 -13.23
N ALA A 15 15.43 0.84 -13.29
CA ALA A 15 14.92 1.72 -12.25
C ALA A 15 14.81 0.98 -10.92
N SER A 16 15.40 1.57 -9.88
CA SER A 16 15.34 1.00 -8.54
C SER A 16 13.99 1.25 -7.88
N GLN A 17 13.63 0.45 -6.88
CA GLN A 17 12.40 0.67 -6.10
C GLN A 17 12.39 2.02 -5.37
N SER A 18 13.56 2.53 -5.00
CA SER A 18 13.67 3.88 -4.42
C SER A 18 13.34 4.94 -5.46
N GLU A 19 13.91 4.82 -6.66
CA GLU A 19 13.65 5.75 -7.76
C GLU A 19 12.16 5.74 -8.16
N VAL A 20 11.55 4.57 -8.23
CA VAL A 20 10.10 4.44 -8.46
C VAL A 20 9.32 5.16 -7.36
N PHE A 21 9.62 4.89 -6.09
CA PHE A 21 8.93 5.55 -4.97
C PHE A 21 9.12 7.07 -4.94
N ASP A 22 10.29 7.55 -5.33
CA ASP A 22 10.62 8.97 -5.34
C ASP A 22 9.92 9.74 -6.46
N ASN A 23 9.62 9.08 -7.59
CA ASN A 23 9.14 9.76 -8.80
C ASN A 23 7.74 9.34 -9.28
N CYS A 24 7.13 8.27 -8.76
CA CYS A 24 5.81 7.80 -9.22
C CYS A 24 4.62 8.60 -8.66
N GLY A 25 4.86 9.64 -7.85
CA GLY A 25 3.81 10.49 -7.27
C GLY A 25 3.18 9.96 -5.97
N VAL A 26 3.55 8.77 -5.48
CA VAL A 26 2.99 8.21 -4.23
C VAL A 26 3.25 9.09 -3.01
N LYS A 27 4.41 9.78 -2.94
CA LYS A 27 4.68 10.72 -1.85
C LYS A 27 3.70 11.89 -1.82
N ASP A 28 3.31 12.39 -2.99
CA ASP A 28 2.32 13.47 -3.09
C ASP A 28 0.93 12.98 -2.70
N LEU A 29 0.57 11.75 -3.10
CA LEU A 29 -0.66 11.10 -2.65
C LEU A 29 -0.70 10.93 -1.12
N ILE A 30 0.42 10.58 -0.49
CA ILE A 30 0.50 10.47 0.97
C ILE A 30 0.31 11.84 1.64
N GLN A 31 0.90 12.90 1.09
CA GLN A 31 0.71 14.25 1.61
C GLN A 31 -0.77 14.69 1.54
N LEU A 32 -1.42 14.46 0.41
CA LEU A 32 -2.85 14.71 0.23
C LEU A 32 -3.70 13.87 1.19
N ALA A 33 -3.35 12.60 1.40
CA ALA A 33 -4.05 11.75 2.35
C ALA A 33 -3.98 12.29 3.78
N LEU A 34 -2.81 12.81 4.20
CA LEU A 34 -2.65 13.46 5.50
C LEU A 34 -3.38 14.82 5.60
N GLU A 35 -3.79 15.40 4.48
CA GLU A 35 -4.65 16.60 4.41
C GLU A 35 -6.15 16.26 4.36
N GLY A 36 -6.51 14.96 4.35
CA GLY A 36 -7.89 14.49 4.39
C GLY A 36 -8.49 14.11 3.04
N TYR A 37 -7.67 13.98 2.00
CA TYR A 37 -8.12 13.49 0.69
C TYR A 37 -8.09 11.96 0.62
N ASN A 38 -9.06 11.38 -0.10
CA ASN A 38 -9.02 9.96 -0.45
C ASN A 38 -8.06 9.74 -1.61
N CYS A 39 -7.01 8.94 -1.39
CA CYS A 39 -5.99 8.64 -2.39
C CYS A 39 -5.94 7.15 -2.67
N THR A 40 -5.60 6.79 -3.91
CA THR A 40 -5.49 5.39 -4.34
C THR A 40 -4.32 5.23 -5.29
N CYS A 41 -3.53 4.19 -5.07
CA CYS A 41 -2.47 3.73 -5.97
C CYS A 41 -2.69 2.23 -6.22
N PHE A 42 -2.64 1.81 -7.48
CA PHE A 42 -2.77 0.40 -7.85
C PHE A 42 -1.82 0.07 -9.00
N ALA A 43 -1.32 -1.17 -9.02
CA ALA A 43 -0.48 -1.66 -10.10
C ALA A 43 -1.33 -2.45 -11.11
N TYR A 44 -1.18 -2.15 -12.40
CA TYR A 44 -1.90 -2.79 -13.49
C TYR A 44 -0.94 -3.32 -14.55
N GLY A 45 -1.26 -4.49 -15.12
CA GLY A 45 -0.43 -5.16 -16.12
C GLY A 45 -0.71 -6.65 -16.21
N GLN A 46 -0.17 -7.31 -17.23
CA GLN A 46 -0.33 -8.75 -17.44
C GLN A 46 0.27 -9.58 -16.29
N THR A 47 -0.07 -10.86 -16.17
CA THR A 47 0.59 -11.77 -15.23
C THR A 47 2.10 -11.77 -15.48
N ASN A 48 2.88 -11.80 -14.39
CA ASN A 48 4.35 -11.73 -14.42
C ASN A 48 4.94 -10.39 -14.93
N SER A 49 4.16 -9.31 -15.01
CA SER A 49 4.64 -7.97 -15.41
C SER A 49 5.26 -7.16 -14.27
N GLY A 50 5.49 -7.74 -13.09
CA GLY A 50 6.08 -7.03 -11.94
C GLY A 50 5.12 -6.31 -11.01
N LYS A 51 3.78 -6.46 -11.13
CA LYS A 51 2.81 -5.79 -10.21
C LYS A 51 3.12 -5.99 -8.72
N THR A 52 3.30 -7.23 -8.29
CA THR A 52 3.66 -7.57 -6.91
C THR A 52 5.03 -7.00 -6.54
N TYR A 53 6.00 -7.10 -7.45
CA TYR A 53 7.33 -6.51 -7.26
C TYR A 53 7.23 -5.00 -7.01
N THR A 54 6.49 -4.24 -7.82
CA THR A 54 6.28 -2.80 -7.64
C THR A 54 5.59 -2.49 -6.30
N MET A 55 4.52 -3.21 -5.94
CA MET A 55 3.75 -2.90 -4.73
C MET A 55 4.45 -3.33 -3.43
N THR A 56 4.92 -4.57 -3.33
CA THR A 56 5.47 -5.13 -2.09
C THR A 56 6.99 -5.27 -2.12
N GLY A 57 7.58 -5.46 -3.29
CA GLY A 57 8.98 -5.87 -3.44
C GLY A 57 9.12 -7.36 -3.73
N PRO A 58 10.37 -7.88 -3.79
CA PRO A 58 10.63 -9.29 -4.05
C PRO A 58 10.09 -10.19 -2.91
N PRO A 59 9.54 -11.39 -3.23
CA PRO A 59 8.91 -12.27 -2.23
C PRO A 59 9.84 -12.76 -1.11
N ASP A 60 11.13 -12.90 -1.41
CA ASP A 60 12.09 -13.55 -0.49
C ASP A 60 12.69 -12.61 0.57
N GLU A 61 12.47 -11.29 0.45
CA GLU A 61 13.04 -10.30 1.37
C GLU A 61 12.06 -9.87 2.47
N THR A 62 10.76 -10.11 2.31
CA THR A 62 9.75 -9.78 3.34
C THR A 62 9.83 -10.68 4.57
N GLN A 63 10.46 -11.85 4.46
CA GLN A 63 10.63 -12.80 5.57
C GLN A 63 11.93 -12.64 6.37
N GLN A 64 12.87 -11.80 5.92
CA GLN A 64 14.09 -11.53 6.69
C GLN A 64 13.85 -10.36 7.64
N HIS A 65 13.30 -10.69 8.82
CA HIS A 65 13.34 -9.84 10.01
C HIS A 65 14.79 -9.46 10.33
N GLY A 66 15.22 -8.31 9.82
CA GLY A 66 16.57 -7.84 10.04
C GLY A 66 16.75 -6.43 9.52
N VAL A 67 16.81 -5.46 10.43
CA VAL A 67 17.31 -4.12 10.18
C VAL A 67 18.79 -4.23 9.79
N SER A 68 19.06 -4.40 8.50
CA SER A 68 20.39 -4.18 7.93
C SER A 68 20.21 -3.46 6.60
N GLY A 69 20.98 -2.39 6.38
CA GLY A 69 20.72 -1.31 5.41
C GLY A 69 20.67 -1.68 3.93
N LEU A 70 20.74 -2.96 3.56
CA LEU A 70 20.55 -3.46 2.19
C LEU A 70 19.13 -4.02 1.96
N ALA A 71 18.47 -4.60 2.98
CA ALA A 71 17.11 -5.15 2.90
C ALA A 71 16.01 -4.08 2.71
N GLY A 72 16.36 -2.80 2.90
CA GLY A 72 15.46 -1.68 2.63
C GLY A 72 15.39 -1.28 1.15
N GLN A 73 16.36 -1.70 0.33
CA GLN A 73 16.48 -1.21 -1.05
C GLN A 73 15.51 -1.88 -2.02
N SER A 74 15.13 -3.14 -1.79
CA SER A 74 14.21 -3.85 -2.68
C SER A 74 12.73 -3.72 -2.30
N ARG A 75 12.44 -3.12 -1.13
CA ARG A 75 11.06 -2.85 -0.66
C ARG A 75 10.27 -2.08 -1.71
N GLY A 76 9.03 -2.52 -1.99
CA GLY A 76 8.13 -1.87 -2.93
C GLY A 76 7.45 -0.61 -2.38
N LEU A 77 6.43 -0.14 -3.10
CA LEU A 77 5.68 1.07 -2.76
C LEU A 77 4.98 1.00 -1.41
N VAL A 78 4.33 -0.12 -1.08
CA VAL A 78 3.55 -0.28 0.16
C VAL A 78 4.43 -0.16 1.42
N PRO A 79 5.50 -0.96 1.61
CA PRO A 79 6.35 -0.84 2.79
C PRO A 79 7.07 0.51 2.89
N ARG A 80 7.44 1.13 1.75
CA ARG A 80 8.02 2.50 1.73
C ARG A 80 6.99 3.55 2.13
N SER A 81 5.75 3.40 1.69
CA SER A 81 4.64 4.29 2.04
C SER A 81 4.36 4.27 3.53
N PHE A 82 4.36 3.08 4.16
CA PHE A 82 4.18 2.95 5.60
C PHE A 82 5.24 3.72 6.39
N ALA A 83 6.52 3.51 6.06
CA ALA A 83 7.61 4.25 6.68
C ALA A 83 7.45 5.77 6.49
N HIS A 84 7.14 6.20 5.26
CA HIS A 84 6.99 7.61 4.92
C HIS A 84 5.81 8.29 5.62
N ILE A 85 4.66 7.61 5.76
CA ILE A 85 3.51 8.10 6.52
C ILE A 85 3.94 8.44 7.96
N PHE A 86 4.60 7.51 8.64
CA PHE A 86 5.03 7.73 10.02
C PHE A 86 6.17 8.75 10.16
N ASP A 87 7.09 8.85 9.18
CA ASP A 87 8.07 9.94 9.12
C ASP A 87 7.39 11.32 9.02
N LEU A 88 6.37 11.45 8.18
CA LEU A 88 5.61 12.69 8.02
C LEU A 88 4.81 13.04 9.29
N LEU A 89 4.15 12.06 9.90
CA LEU A 89 3.42 12.28 11.17
C LEU A 89 4.36 12.76 12.28
N ARG A 90 5.54 12.16 12.43
CA ARG A 90 6.55 12.60 13.40
C ARG A 90 7.08 13.99 13.10
N SER A 91 7.44 14.27 11.85
CA SER A 91 8.03 15.56 11.45
C SER A 91 7.05 16.73 11.58
N ARG A 92 5.75 16.48 11.42
CA ARG A 92 4.69 17.48 11.62
C ARG A 92 4.38 17.73 13.11
N GLY A 93 4.98 17.00 14.05
CA GLY A 93 4.63 17.05 15.47
C GLY A 93 3.17 16.71 15.71
N ALA A 94 2.61 15.88 14.83
CA ALA A 94 1.17 15.67 14.71
C ALA A 94 0.66 14.87 15.91
N GLN A 95 0.00 15.54 16.86
CA GLN A 95 -0.63 14.88 18.01
C GLN A 95 -2.05 14.46 17.67
N GLY A 96 -2.48 13.29 18.17
CA GLY A 96 -3.85 12.82 18.04
C GLY A 96 -4.21 12.17 16.69
N PHE A 97 -3.23 11.89 15.83
CA PHE A 97 -3.45 11.05 14.66
C PHE A 97 -3.64 9.59 15.08
N LYS A 98 -4.52 8.91 14.35
CA LYS A 98 -4.72 7.47 14.45
C LYS A 98 -4.64 6.87 13.07
N VAL A 99 -3.86 5.80 12.93
CA VAL A 99 -3.72 5.07 11.68
C VAL A 99 -4.45 3.75 11.84
N TYR A 100 -5.29 3.44 10.86
CA TYR A 100 -6.06 2.21 10.81
C TYR A 100 -5.76 1.47 9.52
N ALA A 101 -5.69 0.14 9.60
CA ALA A 101 -5.46 -0.72 8.45
C ALA A 101 -6.50 -1.83 8.37
N THR A 102 -6.86 -2.15 7.12
CA THR A 102 -7.67 -3.31 6.73
C THR A 102 -6.98 -3.97 5.55
N TYR A 103 -7.05 -5.30 5.44
CA TYR A 103 -6.47 -6.02 4.31
C TYR A 103 -7.38 -7.15 3.87
N PHE A 104 -7.75 -7.14 2.60
CA PHE A 104 -8.67 -8.11 2.02
C PHE A 104 -8.30 -8.39 0.57
N GLU A 105 -8.74 -9.54 0.06
CA GLU A 105 -8.64 -9.88 -1.36
C GLU A 105 -10.02 -9.98 -2.00
N ILE A 106 -10.05 -9.76 -3.32
CA ILE A 106 -11.20 -10.07 -4.16
C ILE A 106 -10.78 -11.20 -5.08
N TYR A 107 -11.39 -12.37 -4.91
CA TYR A 107 -11.13 -13.55 -5.73
C TYR A 107 -12.45 -14.19 -6.14
N ASN A 108 -12.63 -14.42 -7.45
CA ASN A 108 -13.86 -14.98 -8.02
C ASN A 108 -15.13 -14.24 -7.54
N GLU A 109 -15.10 -12.90 -7.60
CA GLU A 109 -16.19 -12.02 -7.13
C GLU A 109 -16.56 -12.20 -5.64
N GLN A 110 -15.67 -12.81 -4.83
CA GLN A 110 -15.83 -12.96 -3.39
C GLN A 110 -14.77 -12.16 -2.65
N ILE A 111 -15.18 -11.54 -1.55
CA ILE A 111 -14.29 -10.78 -0.68
C ILE A 111 -13.87 -11.65 0.50
N THR A 112 -12.56 -11.81 0.69
CA THR A 112 -11.98 -12.51 1.85
C THR A 112 -11.19 -11.52 2.70
N ASP A 113 -11.54 -11.40 3.98
CA ASP A 113 -10.74 -10.67 4.95
C ASP A 113 -9.45 -11.44 5.25
N LEU A 114 -8.30 -10.87 4.89
CA LEU A 114 -6.99 -11.50 5.06
C LEU A 114 -6.50 -11.39 6.51
N LEU A 115 -7.01 -10.45 7.30
CA LEU A 115 -6.68 -10.29 8.72
C LEU A 115 -7.56 -11.16 9.63
N ASN A 116 -8.72 -11.57 9.13
CA ASN A 116 -9.58 -12.54 9.80
C ASN A 116 -10.14 -13.59 8.82
N PRO A 117 -9.32 -14.52 8.30
CA PRO A 117 -9.75 -15.50 7.29
C PRO A 117 -10.80 -16.50 7.79
N ARG A 118 -11.02 -16.57 9.11
CA ARG A 118 -12.03 -17.42 9.76
C ARG A 118 -13.31 -16.66 10.10
N SER A 119 -13.45 -15.43 9.61
CA SER A 119 -14.68 -14.65 9.74
C SER A 119 -15.86 -15.47 9.22
N ILE A 120 -16.89 -15.59 10.05
CA ILE A 120 -18.17 -16.18 9.66
C ILE A 120 -19.11 -15.11 9.08
N TYR A 121 -18.71 -13.84 9.11
CA TYR A 121 -19.54 -12.74 8.64
C TYR A 121 -19.33 -12.52 7.14
N PRO A 122 -20.40 -12.25 6.39
CA PRO A 122 -20.28 -11.93 4.98
C PRO A 122 -19.63 -10.56 4.80
N HIS A 123 -18.59 -10.51 3.96
CA HIS A 123 -17.96 -9.27 3.53
C HIS A 123 -18.67 -8.79 2.26
N THR A 124 -19.47 -7.73 2.39
CA THR A 124 -20.31 -7.21 1.31
C THR A 124 -20.01 -5.74 1.04
N ILE A 125 -20.11 -5.34 -0.23
CA ILE A 125 -19.98 -3.94 -0.61
C ILE A 125 -21.25 -3.20 -0.20
N ARG A 126 -21.09 -2.14 0.59
CA ARG A 126 -22.15 -1.22 1.02
C ARG A 126 -21.83 0.19 0.58
N TRP A 127 -22.83 1.08 0.67
CA TRP A 127 -22.69 2.49 0.36
C TRP A 127 -23.21 3.35 1.51
N SER A 128 -22.51 4.44 1.80
CA SER A 128 -23.00 5.51 2.67
C SER A 128 -22.72 6.89 2.06
N SER A 129 -23.51 7.89 2.43
CA SER A 129 -23.32 9.27 1.97
C SER A 129 -22.04 9.91 2.50
N THR A 130 -21.49 9.41 3.61
CA THR A 130 -20.28 9.94 4.25
C THR A 130 -19.01 9.24 3.79
N SER A 131 -19.07 7.94 3.51
CA SER A 131 -17.90 7.10 3.27
C SER A 131 -17.83 6.55 1.84
N GLY A 132 -18.85 6.82 1.01
CA GLY A 132 -18.94 6.23 -0.32
C GLY A 132 -19.13 4.72 -0.25
N PHE A 133 -18.54 3.99 -1.19
CA PHE A 133 -18.55 2.53 -1.17
C PHE A 133 -17.50 1.98 -0.19
N TYR A 134 -17.87 0.98 0.59
CA TYR A 134 -16.99 0.32 1.55
C TYR A 134 -17.33 -1.16 1.67
N VAL A 135 -16.39 -1.95 2.19
CA VAL A 135 -16.62 -3.36 2.51
C VAL A 135 -17.04 -3.47 3.97
N ASP A 136 -18.17 -4.12 4.22
CA ASP A 136 -18.69 -4.33 5.56
C ASP A 136 -17.97 -5.46 6.30
N ASN A 137 -17.90 -5.35 7.63
CA ASN A 137 -17.35 -6.35 8.55
C ASN A 137 -15.87 -6.73 8.32
N LEU A 138 -15.05 -5.86 7.73
CA LEU A 138 -13.59 -6.07 7.72
C LEU A 138 -13.02 -5.89 9.12
N PHE A 139 -12.05 -6.72 9.47
CA PHE A 139 -11.23 -6.53 10.64
C PHE A 139 -10.36 -5.28 10.47
N VAL A 140 -10.39 -4.40 11.47
CA VAL A 140 -9.65 -3.13 11.48
C VAL A 140 -8.61 -3.18 12.59
N ILE A 141 -7.35 -2.90 12.26
CA ILE A 141 -6.25 -2.82 13.22
C ILE A 141 -5.85 -1.36 13.38
N GLU A 142 -5.72 -0.90 14.63
CA GLU A 142 -5.06 0.37 14.97
C GLU A 142 -3.55 0.15 14.94
N CYS A 143 -2.82 0.98 14.19
CA CYS A 143 -1.39 0.87 14.01
C CYS A 143 -0.70 2.10 14.59
N ASP A 144 0.24 1.89 15.52
CA ASP A 144 0.97 2.96 16.19
C ASP A 144 2.36 3.21 15.55
N SER A 145 2.79 2.30 14.67
CA SER A 145 4.08 2.34 14.00
C SER A 145 4.05 1.77 12.58
N ALA A 146 5.10 2.06 11.81
CA ALA A 146 5.29 1.47 10.49
C ALA A 146 5.46 -0.05 10.57
N ASP A 147 6.03 -0.56 11.66
CA ASP A 147 6.20 -2.01 11.88
C ASP A 147 4.85 -2.70 12.13
N ASP A 148 3.89 -2.03 12.79
CA ASP A 148 2.53 -2.56 12.93
C ASP A 148 1.85 -2.70 11.56
N LEU A 149 1.99 -1.69 10.69
CA LEU A 149 1.50 -1.77 9.30
C LEU A 149 2.22 -2.85 8.50
N MET A 150 3.53 -3.07 8.73
CA MET A 150 4.23 -4.19 8.11
C MET A 150 3.66 -5.54 8.59
N GLY A 151 3.27 -5.65 9.85
CA GLY A 151 2.62 -6.84 10.41
C GLY A 151 1.27 -7.17 9.76
N VAL A 152 0.57 -6.18 9.19
CA VAL A 152 -0.67 -6.38 8.41
C VAL A 152 -0.44 -7.13 7.11
N LEU A 153 0.79 -7.07 6.54
CA LEU A 153 1.14 -7.73 5.28
C LEU A 153 1.67 -9.16 5.46
N ALA A 154 1.84 -9.62 6.70
CA ALA A 154 2.51 -10.87 7.06
C ALA A 154 1.62 -12.11 6.93
#